data_AF-A0A9D8SIT4-F1
#
_entry.id   AF-A0A9D8SIT4-F1
#
_cell.length_a   1.000
_cell.length_b   1.000
_cell.length_c   1.000
_cell.angle_alpha   90.00
_cell.angle_beta   90.00
_cell.angle_gamma   90.00
#
_symmetry.space_group_name_H-M   'P 1'
#
loop_
_entity.id
_entity.type
_entity.pdbx_description
1 polymer ?
#
loop_
_entity_poly.entity_id
_entity_poly.type
_entity_poly.pdbx_seq_one_letter_code
_entity_poly.pdbx_strand_id
1 'polypeptide(L)'
;MKLRLTLCFLAGVAVALAVILWPKEGTSQREAATEEEYSSALESVIAQSERGEALRNLMAETPEAEKRDMAYLLINMPDFDREAMDLELLKENVTYANIVREKYSWAKALPEDVYLNDVLPYFVVDEVRDPWRKELHELFAPAVDTCQTMYEAICAVNANIPRLTGVDYNTLREKTNQSPRESMRQGMASCTGLSILLVDAYRSVGIPARFVGTASWHDNRGNHSWTEVWLDGQWRVTEYYFPSKLDHLWFMPDASKASADDRNYAIYATRFGKADDWFPMVWAGEEEGCPVEELPRFIGAENVTKHYQELAYEQYTRHMEAGTHTFIRIAGYDNPAEMEHSGDRVAMGVDIFHGTEQMGGGLTAGPLRDMNDLFSVLVEKNRDYELRYYNAQGELQRKSVSLGEEPITVTIFLNE
;
A
#
# COMPACT_ATOMS: atom_id res chain seq x y z
N MET A 1 16.79 5.37 78.76
CA MET A 1 18.00 6.21 79.03
C MET A 1 18.81 6.27 77.75
N LYS A 2 19.11 7.38 77.08
CA LYS A 2 18.93 8.82 77.33
C LYS A 2 18.69 9.48 75.96
N LEU A 3 17.71 10.38 75.92
CA LEU A 3 17.57 11.44 74.93
C LEU A 3 18.87 12.25 74.80
N ARG A 4 19.18 12.70 73.59
CA ARG A 4 19.63 14.08 73.35
C ARG A 4 19.28 14.51 71.91
N LEU A 5 18.20 15.29 71.82
CA LEU A 5 17.92 16.22 70.73
C LEU A 5 19.09 17.20 70.58
N THR A 6 19.48 17.48 69.34
CA THR A 6 19.92 18.82 68.95
C THR A 6 19.23 19.18 67.64
N LEU A 7 18.36 20.18 67.71
CA LEU A 7 17.73 20.86 66.59
C LEU A 7 18.78 21.73 65.86
N CYS A 8 18.69 21.83 64.53
CA CYS A 8 18.46 23.07 63.77
C CYS A 8 19.13 23.14 62.38
N PHE A 9 18.26 23.39 61.38
CA PHE A 9 18.43 24.12 60.12
C PHE A 9 18.97 23.42 58.84
N LEU A 10 17.98 23.04 58.00
CA LEU A 10 17.71 23.57 56.64
C LEU A 10 18.79 23.45 55.55
N ALA A 11 18.63 22.43 54.70
CA ALA A 11 18.57 22.47 53.23
C ALA A 11 18.28 21.02 52.78
N GLY A 12 17.16 20.64 52.18
CA GLY A 12 16.46 21.32 51.09
C GLY A 12 16.83 20.67 49.75
N VAL A 13 16.59 19.36 49.57
CA VAL A 13 16.47 18.74 48.22
C VAL A 13 15.42 17.64 48.30
N ALA A 14 14.20 17.95 47.86
CA ALA A 14 13.21 16.94 47.49
C ALA A 14 13.61 16.37 46.12
N VAL A 15 13.93 15.08 46.08
CA VAL A 15 14.07 14.35 44.81
C VAL A 15 12.67 14.10 44.29
N ALA A 16 12.19 15.00 43.43
CA ALA A 16 11.02 14.74 42.61
C ALA A 16 11.40 13.70 41.55
N LEU A 17 10.83 12.50 41.67
CA LEU A 17 10.77 11.53 40.57
C LEU A 17 9.91 12.14 39.46
N ALA A 18 10.57 12.79 38.50
CA ALA A 18 9.95 13.13 37.22
C ALA A 18 9.75 11.83 36.45
N VAL A 19 8.53 11.30 36.48
CA VAL A 19 8.07 10.38 35.45
C VAL A 19 8.07 11.19 34.15
N ILE A 20 9.06 10.92 33.29
CA ILE A 20 9.09 11.45 31.94
C ILE A 20 7.96 10.74 31.19
N LEU A 21 6.78 11.33 31.20
CA LEU A 21 5.71 11.00 30.27
C LEU A 21 6.18 11.51 28.90
N TRP A 22 6.61 10.58 28.06
CA TRP A 22 6.85 10.85 26.65
C TRP A 22 5.55 11.34 26.03
N PRO A 23 5.53 12.48 25.31
CA PRO A 23 4.35 12.86 24.54
C PRO A 23 4.14 11.78 23.47
N LYS A 24 2.97 11.16 23.44
CA LYS A 24 2.52 10.46 22.24
C LYS A 24 2.30 11.53 21.17
N GLU A 25 3.29 11.77 20.34
CA GLU A 25 3.13 12.60 19.15
C GLU A 25 2.29 11.84 18.12
N GLY A 26 1.26 12.52 17.60
CA GLY A 26 0.81 12.30 16.23
C GLY A 26 -0.35 11.34 15.97
N THR A 27 -1.38 11.28 16.84
CA THR A 27 -2.73 11.06 16.30
C THR A 27 -3.47 12.38 16.39
N SER A 28 -3.59 13.04 15.25
CA SER A 28 -4.59 14.08 15.06
C SER A 28 -5.95 13.42 15.27
N GLN A 29 -6.44 13.38 16.51
CA GLN A 29 -7.86 13.16 16.76
C GLN A 29 -8.57 14.40 16.23
N ARG A 30 -8.89 14.39 14.92
CA ARG A 30 -9.82 15.34 14.33
C ARG A 30 -11.13 15.13 15.08
N GLU A 31 -11.59 16.18 15.78
CA GLU A 31 -12.90 16.16 16.41
C GLU A 31 -13.94 15.75 15.36
N ALA A 32 -14.76 14.75 15.68
CA ALA A 32 -15.83 14.31 14.79
C ALA A 32 -16.76 15.49 14.54
N ALA A 33 -17.09 15.75 13.26
CA ALA A 33 -18.04 16.80 12.89
C ALA A 33 -19.35 16.60 13.65
N THR A 34 -19.95 17.70 14.09
CA THR A 34 -21.27 17.67 14.73
C THR A 34 -22.33 17.22 13.72
N GLU A 35 -23.42 16.63 14.23
CA GLU A 35 -24.54 16.18 13.38
C GLU A 35 -25.11 17.34 12.52
N GLU A 36 -25.10 18.55 13.05
CA GLU A 36 -25.55 19.77 12.37
C GLU A 36 -24.59 20.19 11.24
N GLU A 37 -23.28 20.15 11.47
CA GLU A 37 -22.27 20.38 10.43
C GLU A 37 -22.35 19.33 9.33
N TYR A 38 -22.60 18.08 9.69
CA TYR A 38 -22.72 16.98 8.74
C TYR A 38 -23.97 17.10 7.87
N SER A 39 -25.12 17.40 8.49
CA SER A 39 -26.36 17.68 7.76
C SER A 39 -26.21 18.90 6.85
N SER A 40 -25.54 19.95 7.31
CA SER A 40 -25.28 21.13 6.48
C SER A 40 -24.36 20.83 5.30
N ALA A 41 -23.33 19.98 5.49
CA ALA A 41 -22.43 19.59 4.41
C ALA A 41 -23.16 18.77 3.34
N LEU A 42 -23.99 17.80 3.76
CA LEU A 42 -24.81 17.00 2.85
C LEU A 42 -25.76 17.88 2.03
N GLU A 43 -26.50 18.77 2.70
CA GLU A 43 -27.42 19.68 2.03
C GLU A 43 -26.70 20.61 1.05
N SER A 44 -25.50 21.07 1.40
CA SER A 44 -24.67 21.89 0.53
C SER A 44 -24.30 21.16 -0.77
N VAL A 45 -23.82 19.91 -0.70
CA VAL A 45 -23.42 19.17 -1.91
C VAL A 45 -24.63 18.78 -2.77
N ILE A 46 -25.77 18.44 -2.14
CA ILE A 46 -27.01 18.14 -2.85
C ILE A 46 -27.55 19.38 -3.58
N ALA A 47 -27.52 20.55 -2.94
CA ALA A 47 -28.03 21.80 -3.53
C ALA A 47 -27.17 22.31 -4.69
N GLN A 48 -25.88 21.93 -4.74
CA GLN A 48 -24.96 22.28 -5.81
C GLN A 48 -25.05 21.32 -7.01
N SER A 49 -25.64 20.14 -6.83
CA SER A 49 -25.76 19.13 -7.88
C SER A 49 -26.89 19.43 -8.86
N GLU A 50 -26.66 19.18 -10.16
CA GLU A 50 -27.70 19.28 -11.18
C GLU A 50 -28.78 18.20 -11.00
N ARG A 51 -28.45 17.11 -10.30
CA ARG A 51 -29.35 15.99 -9.96
C ARG A 51 -29.82 16.01 -8.50
N GLY A 52 -29.82 17.17 -7.84
CA GLY A 52 -30.17 17.31 -6.43
C GLY A 52 -31.50 16.64 -6.01
N GLU A 53 -32.55 16.68 -6.83
CA GLU A 53 -33.82 15.96 -6.54
C GLU A 53 -33.62 14.44 -6.48
N ALA A 54 -32.86 13.86 -7.41
CA ALA A 54 -32.56 12.44 -7.42
C ALA A 54 -31.72 12.03 -6.20
N LEU A 55 -30.77 12.87 -5.76
CA LEU A 55 -29.97 12.63 -4.56
C LEU A 55 -30.82 12.73 -3.27
N ARG A 56 -31.79 13.64 -3.20
CA ARG A 56 -32.75 13.69 -2.09
C ARG A 56 -33.63 12.46 -2.04
N ASN A 57 -34.11 11.99 -3.19
CA ASN A 57 -34.91 10.76 -3.28
C ASN A 57 -34.07 9.54 -2.86
N LEU A 58 -32.82 9.45 -3.32
CA LEU A 58 -31.86 8.43 -2.88
C LEU A 58 -31.72 8.42 -1.36
N MET A 59 -31.49 9.57 -0.73
CA MET A 59 -31.38 9.68 0.73
C MET A 59 -32.67 9.31 1.46
N ALA A 60 -33.84 9.64 0.90
CA ALA A 60 -35.14 9.30 1.48
C ALA A 60 -35.46 7.80 1.38
N GLU A 61 -35.04 7.14 0.30
CA GLU A 61 -35.20 5.71 0.07
C GLU A 61 -34.17 4.86 0.82
N THR A 62 -33.02 5.45 1.18
CA THR A 62 -31.94 4.75 1.90
C THR A 62 -32.43 4.31 3.29
N PRO A 63 -32.26 3.03 3.67
CA PRO A 63 -32.62 2.53 5.00
C PRO A 63 -31.97 3.34 6.12
N GLU A 64 -32.65 3.53 7.25
CA GLU A 64 -32.17 4.38 8.34
C GLU A 64 -30.77 4.01 8.84
N ALA A 65 -30.46 2.71 8.92
CA ALA A 65 -29.15 2.21 9.31
C ALA A 65 -28.03 2.54 8.31
N GLU A 66 -28.37 2.79 7.04
CA GLU A 66 -27.45 3.02 5.92
C GLU A 66 -27.30 4.51 5.56
N LYS A 67 -28.17 5.38 6.10
CA LYS A 67 -28.20 6.81 5.74
C LYS A 67 -26.90 7.54 6.04
N ARG A 68 -26.22 7.18 7.13
CA ARG A 68 -24.94 7.79 7.51
C ARG A 68 -23.86 7.50 6.47
N ASP A 69 -23.80 6.26 6.00
CA ASP A 69 -22.83 5.81 5.00
C ASP A 69 -23.12 6.41 3.63
N MET A 70 -24.40 6.43 3.22
CA MET A 70 -24.82 7.11 1.98
C MET A 70 -24.46 8.60 2.01
N ALA A 71 -24.76 9.28 3.11
CA ALA A 71 -24.39 10.68 3.28
C ALA A 71 -22.87 10.88 3.23
N TYR A 72 -22.08 9.97 3.81
CA TYR A 72 -20.62 10.06 3.80
C TYR A 72 -20.07 10.00 2.38
N LEU A 73 -20.59 9.07 1.57
CA LEU A 73 -20.22 8.96 0.16
C LEU A 73 -20.62 10.21 -0.62
N LEU A 74 -21.86 10.72 -0.47
CA LEU A 74 -22.31 11.92 -1.19
C LEU A 74 -21.49 13.18 -0.87
N ILE A 75 -21.07 13.32 0.40
CA ILE A 75 -20.25 14.46 0.85
C ILE A 75 -18.83 14.40 0.29
N ASN A 76 -18.22 13.20 0.23
CA ASN A 76 -16.79 13.06 -0.08
C ASN A 76 -16.50 12.53 -1.48
N MET A 77 -17.50 12.10 -2.24
CA MET A 77 -17.30 11.65 -3.62
C MET A 77 -16.94 12.81 -4.56
N PRO A 78 -16.20 12.55 -5.65
CA PRO A 78 -15.94 13.56 -6.68
C PRO A 78 -17.22 14.10 -7.31
N ASP A 79 -17.20 15.37 -7.70
CA ASP A 79 -18.37 16.04 -8.30
C ASP A 79 -18.86 15.32 -9.56
N PHE A 80 -17.95 14.86 -10.41
CA PHE A 80 -18.32 14.13 -11.63
C PHE A 80 -19.05 12.81 -11.33
N ASP A 81 -18.69 12.10 -10.25
CA ASP A 81 -19.42 10.90 -9.85
C ASP A 81 -20.79 11.29 -9.29
N ARG A 82 -20.88 12.37 -8.50
CA ARG A 82 -22.16 12.87 -7.98
C ARG A 82 -23.15 13.21 -9.09
N GLU A 83 -22.67 13.74 -10.21
CA GLU A 83 -23.51 14.10 -11.36
C GLU A 83 -23.81 12.91 -12.28
N ALA A 84 -22.85 12.01 -12.52
CA ALA A 84 -22.96 11.02 -13.60
C ALA A 84 -23.15 9.57 -13.15
N MET A 85 -22.78 9.22 -11.91
CA MET A 85 -22.81 7.85 -11.43
C MET A 85 -24.24 7.28 -11.41
N ASP A 86 -24.34 5.98 -11.66
CA ASP A 86 -25.58 5.23 -11.45
C ASP A 86 -25.87 5.11 -9.95
N LEU A 87 -27.01 5.64 -9.52
CA LEU A 87 -27.39 5.64 -8.11
C LEU A 87 -27.72 4.24 -7.60
N GLU A 88 -28.10 3.31 -8.48
CA GLU A 88 -28.31 1.91 -8.08
C GLU A 88 -27.00 1.20 -7.73
N LEU A 89 -25.89 1.57 -8.40
CA LEU A 89 -24.56 1.09 -8.04
C LEU A 89 -24.14 1.61 -6.66
N LEU A 90 -24.43 2.88 -6.38
CA LEU A 90 -24.14 3.49 -5.08
C LEU A 90 -24.98 2.86 -3.96
N LYS A 91 -26.28 2.59 -4.21
CA LYS A 91 -27.15 1.85 -3.28
C LYS A 91 -26.59 0.45 -3.00
N GLU A 92 -26.29 -0.33 -4.04
CA GLU A 92 -25.72 -1.68 -3.87
C GLU A 92 -24.42 -1.65 -3.06
N ASN A 93 -23.54 -0.68 -3.33
CA ASN A 93 -22.31 -0.51 -2.59
C ASN A 93 -22.56 -0.31 -1.08
N VAL A 94 -23.44 0.62 -0.71
CA VAL A 94 -23.77 0.91 0.70
C VAL A 94 -24.40 -0.30 1.37
N THR A 95 -25.35 -0.96 0.72
CA THR A 95 -26.01 -2.16 1.25
C THR A 95 -24.98 -3.27 1.52
N TYR A 96 -24.09 -3.59 0.59
CA TYR A 96 -23.08 -4.63 0.81
C TYR A 96 -22.02 -4.22 1.84
N ALA A 97 -21.63 -2.94 1.90
CA ALA A 97 -20.73 -2.43 2.93
C ALA A 97 -21.35 -2.59 4.34
N ASN A 98 -22.67 -2.44 4.48
CA ASN A 98 -23.39 -2.68 5.72
C ASN A 98 -23.54 -4.16 6.05
N ILE A 99 -23.84 -5.00 5.04
CA ILE A 99 -23.89 -6.47 5.20
C ILE A 99 -22.58 -6.99 5.79
N VAL A 100 -21.43 -6.61 5.22
CA VAL A 100 -20.13 -7.11 5.71
C VAL A 100 -19.77 -6.53 7.07
N ARG A 101 -20.16 -5.28 7.34
CA ARG A 101 -19.95 -4.61 8.64
C ARG A 101 -20.68 -5.33 9.76
N GLU A 102 -21.91 -5.79 9.51
CA GLU A 102 -22.69 -6.53 10.52
C GLU A 102 -22.33 -8.00 10.60
N LYS A 103 -21.99 -8.63 9.46
CA LYS A 103 -21.68 -10.06 9.37
C LYS A 103 -20.37 -10.42 10.06
N TYR A 104 -19.30 -9.66 9.81
CA TYR A 104 -17.96 -10.03 10.26
C TYR A 104 -17.54 -9.28 11.53
N SER A 105 -17.07 -10.02 12.53
CA SER A 105 -16.66 -9.46 13.83
C SER A 105 -15.54 -8.42 13.69
N TRP A 106 -14.61 -8.63 12.75
CA TRP A 106 -13.52 -7.69 12.48
C TRP A 106 -14.03 -6.38 11.90
N ALA A 107 -14.97 -6.44 10.95
CA ALA A 107 -15.54 -5.26 10.32
C ALA A 107 -16.38 -4.45 11.33
N LYS A 108 -17.12 -5.14 12.20
CA LYS A 108 -17.91 -4.51 13.28
C LYS A 108 -17.05 -3.79 14.32
N ALA A 109 -15.84 -4.28 14.57
CA ALA A 109 -14.93 -3.73 15.57
C ALA A 109 -14.11 -2.54 15.06
N LEU A 110 -14.23 -2.17 13.79
CA LEU A 110 -13.45 -1.10 13.20
C LEU A 110 -13.78 0.26 13.82
N PRO A 111 -12.76 1.12 14.03
CA PRO A 111 -12.98 2.54 14.17
C PRO A 111 -13.82 3.08 13.01
N GLU A 112 -14.73 4.00 13.33
CA GLU A 112 -15.67 4.57 12.36
C GLU A 112 -14.96 5.21 11.17
N ASP A 113 -13.89 5.94 11.42
CA ASP A 113 -13.09 6.60 10.38
C ASP A 113 -12.40 5.61 9.44
N VAL A 114 -11.86 4.50 9.98
CA VAL A 114 -11.27 3.41 9.19
C VAL A 114 -12.35 2.73 8.33
N TYR A 115 -13.53 2.46 8.89
CA TYR A 115 -14.62 1.87 8.10
C TYR A 115 -15.03 2.80 6.94
N LEU A 116 -15.29 4.07 7.23
CA LEU A 116 -15.77 5.05 6.25
C LEU A 116 -14.75 5.34 5.14
N ASN A 117 -13.45 5.31 5.45
CA ASN A 117 -12.39 5.62 4.47
C ASN A 117 -11.83 4.40 3.74
N ASP A 118 -11.93 3.20 4.33
CA ASP A 118 -11.14 2.07 3.87
C ASP A 118 -11.95 0.78 3.68
N VAL A 119 -13.24 0.76 4.04
CA VAL A 119 -14.18 -0.34 3.73
C VAL A 119 -15.34 0.13 2.86
N LEU A 120 -16.00 1.22 3.22
CA LEU A 120 -17.19 1.77 2.56
C LEU A 120 -16.98 2.26 1.11
N PRO A 121 -15.84 2.85 0.71
CA PRO A 121 -15.70 3.47 -0.60
C PRO A 121 -15.99 2.54 -1.78
N TYR A 122 -16.61 3.10 -2.82
CA TYR A 122 -16.98 2.38 -4.06
C TYR A 122 -15.90 2.42 -5.14
N PHE A 123 -14.80 3.15 -4.90
CA PHE A 123 -13.62 3.21 -5.77
C PHE A 123 -12.34 3.22 -4.95
N VAL A 124 -11.24 2.97 -5.65
CA VAL A 124 -9.87 2.97 -5.16
C VAL A 124 -9.12 4.20 -5.68
N VAL A 125 -9.19 4.45 -6.99
CA VAL A 125 -8.58 5.58 -7.72
C VAL A 125 -9.56 6.08 -8.81
N ASP A 126 -9.09 6.24 -10.05
CA ASP A 126 -9.85 6.72 -11.20
C ASP A 126 -10.38 5.60 -12.11
N GLU A 127 -10.45 4.34 -11.63
CA GLU A 127 -11.02 3.24 -12.39
C GLU A 127 -12.51 3.43 -12.69
N VAL A 128 -13.01 2.71 -13.70
CA VAL A 128 -14.43 2.74 -14.08
C VAL A 128 -15.29 2.29 -12.89
N ARG A 129 -16.39 3.01 -12.66
CA ARG A 129 -17.34 2.70 -11.58
C ARG A 129 -18.18 1.48 -11.99
N ASP A 130 -17.77 0.31 -11.51
CA ASP A 130 -18.39 -0.98 -11.79
C ASP A 130 -19.08 -1.57 -10.54
N PRO A 131 -20.10 -2.43 -10.67
CA PRO A 131 -20.79 -3.08 -9.55
C PRO A 131 -19.95 -4.23 -8.96
N TRP A 132 -18.71 -3.93 -8.56
CA TRP A 132 -17.73 -4.94 -8.12
C TRP A 132 -18.05 -5.51 -6.74
N ARG A 133 -18.67 -4.72 -5.84
CA ARG A 133 -18.75 -5.09 -4.42
C ARG A 133 -19.54 -6.37 -4.19
N LYS A 134 -20.71 -6.48 -4.81
CA LYS A 134 -21.53 -7.69 -4.73
C LYS A 134 -20.81 -8.89 -5.36
N GLU A 135 -20.29 -8.71 -6.57
CA GLU A 135 -19.62 -9.79 -7.32
C GLU A 135 -18.41 -10.35 -6.55
N LEU A 136 -17.55 -9.47 -6.02
CA LEU A 136 -16.41 -9.87 -5.20
C LEU A 136 -16.85 -10.43 -3.84
N HIS A 137 -17.92 -9.90 -3.23
CA HIS A 137 -18.45 -10.46 -1.99
C HIS A 137 -18.89 -11.91 -2.17
N GLU A 138 -19.67 -12.19 -3.22
CA GLU A 138 -20.12 -13.54 -3.56
C GLU A 138 -18.93 -14.49 -3.82
N LEU A 139 -17.85 -13.96 -4.40
CA LEU A 139 -16.63 -14.71 -4.71
C LEU A 139 -15.77 -15.01 -3.46
N PHE A 140 -15.60 -14.05 -2.56
CA PHE A 140 -14.67 -14.14 -1.43
C PHE A 140 -15.32 -14.53 -0.10
N ALA A 141 -16.61 -14.26 0.11
CA ALA A 141 -17.30 -14.64 1.35
C ALA A 141 -17.11 -16.13 1.71
N PRO A 142 -17.24 -17.10 0.78
CA PRO A 142 -17.01 -18.51 1.10
C PRO A 142 -15.61 -18.82 1.62
N ALA A 143 -14.60 -18.04 1.24
CA ALA A 143 -13.22 -18.23 1.69
C ALA A 143 -12.98 -17.68 3.10
N VAL A 144 -13.73 -16.65 3.52
CA VAL A 144 -13.53 -15.97 4.81
C VAL A 144 -14.57 -16.34 5.87
N ASP A 145 -15.69 -16.99 5.50
CA ASP A 145 -16.78 -17.31 6.42
C ASP A 145 -16.38 -18.25 7.57
N THR A 146 -15.28 -18.99 7.41
CA THR A 146 -14.72 -19.86 8.46
C THR A 146 -13.61 -19.19 9.26
N CYS A 147 -13.17 -18.00 8.87
CA CYS A 147 -12.11 -17.25 9.57
C CYS A 147 -12.66 -16.68 10.89
N GLN A 148 -11.84 -16.77 11.94
CA GLN A 148 -12.16 -16.24 13.26
C GLN A 148 -11.53 -14.86 13.50
N THR A 149 -10.46 -14.55 12.76
CA THR A 149 -9.72 -13.30 12.89
C THR A 149 -9.58 -12.58 11.56
N MET A 150 -9.37 -11.27 11.61
CA MET A 150 -9.10 -10.47 10.41
C MET A 150 -7.83 -10.92 9.70
N TYR A 151 -6.80 -11.35 10.44
CA TYR A 151 -5.56 -11.86 9.86
C TYR A 151 -5.79 -13.15 9.05
N GLU A 152 -6.58 -14.09 9.58
CA GLU A 152 -6.99 -15.29 8.83
C GLU A 152 -7.77 -14.92 7.56
N ALA A 153 -8.68 -13.95 7.66
CA ALA A 153 -9.45 -13.48 6.51
C ALA A 153 -8.56 -12.81 5.44
N ILE A 154 -7.58 -12.00 5.86
CA ILE A 154 -6.55 -11.43 4.97
C ILE A 154 -5.82 -12.57 4.24
N CYS A 155 -5.23 -13.52 4.98
CA CYS A 155 -4.53 -14.65 4.38
C CYS A 155 -5.42 -15.47 3.44
N ALA A 156 -6.70 -15.66 3.77
CA ALA A 156 -7.66 -16.36 2.93
C ALA A 156 -7.92 -15.63 1.61
N VAL A 157 -8.09 -14.30 1.62
CA VAL A 157 -8.22 -13.50 0.40
C VAL A 157 -6.94 -13.62 -0.45
N ASN A 158 -5.76 -13.37 0.13
CA ASN A 158 -4.48 -13.45 -0.59
C ASN A 158 -4.22 -14.82 -1.20
N ALA A 159 -4.49 -15.90 -0.47
CA ALA A 159 -4.24 -17.26 -0.96
C ALA A 159 -5.18 -17.67 -2.11
N ASN A 160 -6.34 -17.02 -2.21
CA ASN A 160 -7.37 -17.40 -3.18
C ASN A 160 -7.51 -16.43 -4.34
N ILE A 161 -7.04 -15.19 -4.22
CA ILE A 161 -7.31 -14.14 -5.22
C ILE A 161 -6.91 -14.54 -6.65
N PRO A 162 -5.71 -15.08 -6.96
CA PRO A 162 -5.36 -15.40 -8.35
C PRO A 162 -6.25 -16.50 -8.93
N ARG A 163 -6.61 -17.50 -8.11
CA ARG A 163 -7.45 -18.62 -8.52
C ARG A 163 -8.91 -18.21 -8.70
N LEU A 164 -9.42 -17.34 -7.82
CA LEU A 164 -10.83 -16.95 -7.82
C LEU A 164 -11.13 -15.91 -8.90
N THR A 165 -10.20 -15.00 -9.19
CA THR A 165 -10.38 -13.94 -10.19
C THR A 165 -9.88 -14.36 -11.57
N GLY A 166 -8.92 -15.29 -11.64
CA GLY A 166 -8.27 -15.70 -12.90
C GLY A 166 -7.39 -14.61 -13.50
N VAL A 167 -6.89 -13.68 -12.70
CA VAL A 167 -6.09 -12.53 -13.16
C VAL A 167 -4.62 -12.73 -12.84
N ASP A 168 -3.78 -12.58 -13.87
CA ASP A 168 -2.32 -12.59 -13.76
C ASP A 168 -1.68 -11.24 -14.09
N TYR A 169 -0.48 -11.00 -13.57
CA TYR A 169 0.28 -9.80 -13.90
C TYR A 169 0.68 -9.79 -15.38
N ASN A 170 0.32 -8.72 -16.09
CA ASN A 170 0.74 -8.48 -17.46
C ASN A 170 0.69 -6.98 -17.79
N THR A 171 1.71 -6.46 -18.47
CA THR A 171 1.78 -5.07 -18.95
C THR A 171 1.14 -4.87 -20.32
N LEU A 172 0.70 -5.93 -21.01
CA LEU A 172 -0.03 -5.89 -22.30
C LEU A 172 -1.56 -5.71 -22.14
N ARG A 173 -2.01 -5.32 -20.95
CA ARG A 173 -3.39 -4.97 -20.60
C ARG A 173 -3.92 -3.73 -21.35
N GLU A 174 -5.25 -3.60 -21.43
CA GLU A 174 -5.92 -2.52 -22.17
C GLU A 174 -5.68 -1.10 -21.61
N LYS A 175 -5.53 -0.96 -20.29
CA LYS A 175 -5.23 0.29 -19.58
C LYS A 175 -4.65 0.02 -18.19
N THR A 176 -4.03 1.01 -17.55
CA THR A 176 -3.35 0.82 -16.26
C THR A 176 -4.30 0.68 -15.07
N ASN A 177 -5.35 1.50 -15.01
CA ASN A 177 -6.33 1.61 -13.94
C ASN A 177 -7.60 0.78 -14.21
N GLN A 178 -7.41 -0.52 -14.50
CA GLN A 178 -8.53 -1.43 -14.70
C GLN A 178 -9.37 -1.58 -13.43
N SER A 179 -10.70 -1.54 -13.57
CA SER A 179 -11.62 -1.96 -12.52
C SER A 179 -11.50 -3.47 -12.26
N PRO A 180 -12.04 -4.00 -11.15
CA PRO A 180 -12.06 -5.44 -10.90
C PRO A 180 -12.67 -6.24 -12.06
N ARG A 181 -13.77 -5.76 -12.64
CA ARG A 181 -14.45 -6.43 -13.76
C ARG A 181 -13.63 -6.39 -15.04
N GLU A 182 -12.93 -5.28 -15.31
CA GLU A 182 -12.04 -5.17 -16.47
C GLU A 182 -10.84 -6.12 -16.34
N SER A 183 -10.23 -6.21 -15.14
CA SER A 183 -9.14 -7.15 -14.86
C SER A 183 -9.60 -8.61 -15.00
N MET A 184 -10.72 -8.98 -14.37
CA MET A 184 -11.29 -10.33 -14.44
C MET A 184 -11.70 -10.71 -15.87
N ARG A 185 -12.29 -9.77 -16.63
CA ARG A 185 -12.66 -10.00 -18.03
C ARG A 185 -11.44 -10.26 -18.92
N GLN A 186 -10.34 -9.54 -18.70
CA GLN A 186 -9.11 -9.73 -19.48
C GLN A 186 -8.26 -10.91 -19.00
N GLY A 187 -8.43 -11.35 -17.75
CA GLY A 187 -7.54 -12.32 -17.10
C GLY A 187 -6.13 -11.77 -16.86
N MET A 188 -5.94 -10.45 -16.97
CA MET A 188 -4.65 -9.81 -16.76
C MET A 188 -4.73 -8.35 -16.31
N ALA A 189 -3.73 -7.90 -15.54
CA ALA A 189 -3.57 -6.51 -15.13
C ALA A 189 -2.12 -6.15 -14.78
N SER A 190 -1.76 -4.86 -14.79
CA SER A 190 -0.49 -4.38 -14.21
C SER A 190 -0.58 -4.21 -12.68
N CYS A 191 0.51 -3.80 -12.01
CA CYS A 191 0.54 -3.61 -10.55
C CYS A 191 -0.60 -2.71 -10.04
N THR A 192 -0.94 -1.64 -10.77
CA THR A 192 -2.10 -0.78 -10.48
C THR A 192 -3.42 -1.55 -10.49
N GLY A 193 -3.79 -2.21 -11.59
CA GLY A 193 -5.04 -2.98 -11.66
C GLY A 193 -5.11 -4.15 -10.67
N LEU A 194 -3.99 -4.84 -10.43
CA LEU A 194 -3.93 -5.88 -9.38
C LEU A 194 -4.14 -5.31 -7.98
N SER A 195 -3.63 -4.11 -7.69
CA SER A 195 -3.81 -3.44 -6.40
C SER A 195 -5.24 -2.94 -6.22
N ILE A 196 -5.87 -2.43 -7.28
CA ILE A 196 -7.31 -2.08 -7.27
C ILE A 196 -8.14 -3.32 -6.95
N LEU A 197 -7.93 -4.41 -7.70
CA LEU A 197 -8.63 -5.67 -7.51
C LEU A 197 -8.44 -6.24 -6.09
N LEU A 198 -7.24 -6.16 -5.53
CA LEU A 198 -6.96 -6.64 -4.17
C LEU A 198 -7.63 -5.77 -3.10
N VAL A 199 -7.57 -4.44 -3.23
CA VAL A 199 -8.27 -3.52 -2.31
C VAL A 199 -9.77 -3.82 -2.31
N ASP A 200 -10.38 -3.93 -3.48
CA ASP A 200 -11.81 -4.21 -3.60
C ASP A 200 -12.18 -5.61 -3.10
N ALA A 201 -11.32 -6.62 -3.31
CA ALA A 201 -11.51 -7.94 -2.74
C ALA A 201 -11.55 -7.90 -1.20
N TYR A 202 -10.62 -7.18 -0.55
CA TYR A 202 -10.64 -6.99 0.90
C TYR A 202 -11.89 -6.25 1.39
N ARG A 203 -12.23 -5.14 0.73
CA ARG A 203 -13.41 -4.34 1.08
C ARG A 203 -14.72 -5.11 0.92
N SER A 204 -14.79 -6.02 -0.06
CA SER A 204 -15.96 -6.89 -0.28
C SER A 204 -16.23 -7.89 0.87
N VAL A 205 -15.27 -8.05 1.79
CA VAL A 205 -15.40 -8.89 3.00
C VAL A 205 -15.10 -8.12 4.29
N GLY A 206 -15.21 -6.79 4.24
CA GLY A 206 -15.09 -5.93 5.43
C GLY A 206 -13.69 -5.80 6.01
N ILE A 207 -12.65 -6.14 5.24
CA ILE A 207 -11.26 -5.86 5.60
C ILE A 207 -10.93 -4.44 5.13
N PRO A 208 -10.47 -3.53 6.01
CA PRO A 208 -10.09 -2.18 5.58
C PRO A 208 -8.82 -2.23 4.77
N ALA A 209 -8.87 -1.67 3.56
CA ALA A 209 -7.75 -1.65 2.64
C ALA A 209 -7.68 -0.34 1.87
N ARG A 210 -6.44 0.06 1.55
CA ARG A 210 -6.15 1.24 0.74
C ARG A 210 -5.06 0.97 -0.28
N PHE A 211 -5.08 1.76 -1.35
CA PHE A 211 -4.12 1.68 -2.43
C PHE A 211 -2.89 2.52 -2.10
N VAL A 212 -1.72 2.00 -2.38
CA VAL A 212 -0.45 2.67 -2.10
C VAL A 212 0.40 2.66 -3.34
N GLY A 213 1.18 3.71 -3.56
CA GLY A 213 2.15 3.71 -4.64
C GLY A 213 3.17 4.83 -4.57
N THR A 214 4.20 4.68 -5.39
CA THR A 214 5.17 5.73 -5.72
C THR A 214 5.05 6.08 -7.21
N ALA A 215 5.15 7.37 -7.52
CA ALA A 215 5.17 7.84 -8.91
C ALA A 215 6.41 7.35 -9.65
N SER A 216 7.54 7.27 -8.95
CA SER A 216 8.80 6.73 -9.44
C SER A 216 9.63 6.20 -8.27
N TRP A 217 10.36 5.12 -8.47
CA TRP A 217 11.39 4.74 -7.52
C TRP A 217 12.54 5.77 -7.51
N HIS A 218 13.31 5.78 -6.42
CA HIS A 218 14.43 6.71 -6.22
C HIS A 218 15.52 6.65 -7.32
N ASP A 219 15.52 5.60 -8.14
CA ASP A 219 16.46 5.37 -9.25
C ASP A 219 15.82 5.60 -10.64
N ASN A 220 14.60 6.14 -10.68
CA ASN A 220 13.83 6.45 -11.89
C ASN A 220 13.44 5.24 -12.75
N ARG A 221 13.42 4.03 -12.19
CA ARG A 221 13.01 2.83 -12.94
C ARG A 221 11.49 2.71 -13.20
N GLY A 222 10.71 3.69 -12.77
CA GLY A 222 9.26 3.75 -12.97
C GLY A 222 8.47 3.62 -11.67
N ASN A 223 7.16 3.58 -11.81
CA ASN A 223 6.21 3.54 -10.70
C ASN A 223 6.08 2.13 -10.10
N HIS A 224 5.41 2.07 -8.95
CA HIS A 224 4.85 0.83 -8.44
C HIS A 224 3.61 1.11 -7.59
N SER A 225 2.72 0.13 -7.54
CA SER A 225 1.49 0.19 -6.75
C SER A 225 1.24 -1.13 -6.04
N TRP A 226 0.74 -1.04 -4.82
CA TRP A 226 0.45 -2.17 -3.93
C TRP A 226 -0.68 -1.81 -2.96
N THR A 227 -0.85 -2.59 -1.89
CA THR A 227 -1.99 -2.48 -0.97
C THR A 227 -1.53 -2.41 0.49
N GLU A 228 -2.23 -1.62 1.28
CA GLU A 228 -2.16 -1.68 2.74
C GLU A 228 -3.49 -2.18 3.31
N VAL A 229 -3.42 -2.95 4.40
CA VAL A 229 -4.57 -3.41 5.19
C VAL A 229 -4.45 -2.93 6.63
N TRP A 230 -5.56 -2.54 7.24
CA TRP A 230 -5.58 -2.13 8.64
C TRP A 230 -5.70 -3.36 9.54
N LEU A 231 -4.75 -3.57 10.44
CA LEU A 231 -4.73 -4.68 11.38
C LEU A 231 -4.15 -4.23 12.72
N ASP A 232 -4.85 -4.55 13.81
CA ASP A 232 -4.41 -4.28 15.18
C ASP A 232 -4.01 -2.81 15.45
N GLY A 233 -4.71 -1.87 14.80
CA GLY A 233 -4.48 -0.43 14.99
C GLY A 233 -3.36 0.15 14.12
N GLN A 234 -2.86 -0.61 13.15
CA GLN A 234 -1.76 -0.21 12.28
C GLN A 234 -2.04 -0.58 10.83
N TRP A 235 -1.53 0.22 9.90
CA TRP A 235 -1.45 -0.17 8.49
C TRP A 235 -0.33 -1.19 8.30
N ARG A 236 -0.63 -2.26 7.55
CA ARG A 236 0.28 -3.36 7.24
C ARG A 236 0.35 -3.52 5.73
N VAL A 237 1.54 -3.78 5.21
CA VAL A 237 1.81 -3.78 3.78
C VAL A 237 1.61 -5.17 3.19
N THR A 238 0.95 -5.25 2.04
CA THR A 238 0.71 -6.48 1.29
C THR A 238 0.65 -6.22 -0.23
N GLU A 239 0.71 -7.27 -1.02
CA GLU A 239 0.50 -7.18 -2.47
C GLU A 239 -0.30 -8.38 -3.00
N TYR A 240 -0.66 -8.32 -4.28
CA TYR A 240 -1.44 -9.35 -4.97
C TYR A 240 -0.78 -10.73 -4.90
N TYR A 241 0.53 -10.76 -5.16
CA TYR A 241 1.35 -11.95 -4.94
C TYR A 241 1.89 -11.93 -3.52
N PHE A 242 1.02 -12.30 -2.58
CA PHE A 242 1.32 -12.27 -1.16
C PHE A 242 2.60 -13.05 -0.83
N PRO A 243 3.67 -12.38 -0.36
CA PRO A 243 4.70 -13.10 0.37
C PRO A 243 4.02 -13.64 1.62
N SER A 244 4.41 -14.82 2.07
CA SER A 244 3.71 -15.60 3.13
C SER A 244 3.45 -14.86 4.47
N LYS A 245 3.86 -13.59 4.58
CA LYS A 245 3.76 -12.70 5.73
C LYS A 245 3.59 -11.24 5.29
N LEU A 246 2.70 -10.50 5.98
CA LEU A 246 2.56 -9.04 5.85
C LEU A 246 3.86 -8.30 6.16
N ASP A 247 4.02 -7.11 5.59
CA ASP A 247 5.18 -6.21 5.70
C ASP A 247 6.47 -6.72 5.03
N HIS A 248 6.53 -7.96 4.55
CA HIS A 248 7.75 -8.56 4.00
C HIS A 248 7.77 -8.55 2.46
N LEU A 249 7.54 -7.39 1.85
CA LEU A 249 7.52 -7.26 0.38
C LEU A 249 8.93 -7.10 -0.19
N TRP A 250 9.11 -7.57 -1.43
CA TRP A 250 10.41 -7.59 -2.11
C TRP A 250 10.99 -6.18 -2.36
N PHE A 251 10.14 -5.17 -2.49
CA PHE A 251 10.56 -3.79 -2.76
C PHE A 251 10.83 -2.95 -1.50
N MET A 252 10.74 -3.53 -0.29
CA MET A 252 11.02 -2.81 0.95
C MET A 252 12.39 -2.09 0.98
N PRO A 253 13.48 -2.64 0.41
CA PRO A 253 14.75 -1.93 0.31
C PRO A 253 14.68 -0.63 -0.52
N ASP A 254 13.87 -0.59 -1.58
CA ASP A 254 13.71 0.62 -2.41
C ASP A 254 12.71 1.60 -1.79
N ALA A 255 11.63 1.09 -1.20
CA ALA A 255 10.71 1.91 -0.41
C ALA A 255 11.41 2.63 0.74
N SER A 256 12.44 2.03 1.34
CA SER A 256 13.27 2.67 2.38
C SER A 256 14.05 3.89 1.92
N LYS A 257 14.25 4.06 0.61
CA LYS A 257 14.99 5.15 -0.01
C LYS A 257 14.08 6.21 -0.62
N ALA A 258 12.76 6.06 -0.49
CA ALA A 258 11.79 7.06 -0.90
C ALA A 258 12.05 8.40 -0.18
N SER A 259 11.67 9.50 -0.83
CA SER A 259 11.88 10.86 -0.32
C SER A 259 10.55 11.49 0.03
N ALA A 260 10.30 11.76 1.31
CA ALA A 260 9.03 12.37 1.73
C ALA A 260 8.84 13.79 1.18
N ASP A 261 9.95 14.48 0.88
CA ASP A 261 9.99 15.86 0.42
C ASP A 261 9.94 16.01 -1.12
N ASP A 262 10.03 14.90 -1.87
CA ASP A 262 9.95 14.89 -3.33
C ASP A 262 8.79 14.00 -3.78
N ARG A 263 7.73 14.60 -4.31
CA ARG A 263 6.51 13.88 -4.71
C ARG A 263 6.76 12.82 -5.78
N ASN A 264 7.78 12.98 -6.63
CA ASN A 264 8.14 11.97 -7.61
C ASN A 264 8.62 10.67 -6.95
N TYR A 265 9.24 10.77 -5.78
CA TYR A 265 9.88 9.65 -5.06
C TYR A 265 9.25 9.35 -3.71
N ALA A 266 8.16 10.04 -3.36
CA ALA A 266 7.38 9.81 -2.15
C ALA A 266 6.38 8.68 -2.35
N ILE A 267 6.02 8.04 -1.25
CA ILE A 267 4.99 7.00 -1.21
C ILE A 267 3.71 7.61 -0.65
N TYR A 268 2.62 7.45 -1.39
CA TYR A 268 1.29 7.92 -1.01
C TYR A 268 0.34 6.75 -0.83
N ALA A 269 -0.54 6.84 0.14
CA ALA A 269 -1.69 5.95 0.30
C ALA A 269 -2.98 6.74 0.01
N THR A 270 -3.92 6.13 -0.71
CA THR A 270 -5.19 6.79 -1.04
C THR A 270 -6.06 7.00 0.20
N ARG A 271 -6.87 8.06 0.16
CA ARG A 271 -7.82 8.43 1.21
C ARG A 271 -9.09 8.95 0.55
N PHE A 272 -10.24 8.36 0.88
CA PHE A 272 -11.52 8.73 0.29
C PHE A 272 -12.11 10.02 0.88
N GLY A 273 -12.14 10.15 2.20
CA GLY A 273 -12.60 11.36 2.87
C GLY A 273 -11.63 12.52 2.73
N LYS A 274 -11.90 13.62 3.45
CA LYS A 274 -11.03 14.81 3.47
C LYS A 274 -9.55 14.44 3.63
N ALA A 275 -8.76 14.85 2.64
CA ALA A 275 -7.32 14.74 2.59
C ALA A 275 -6.72 16.13 2.32
N ASP A 276 -5.56 16.42 2.91
CA ASP A 276 -4.81 17.66 2.63
C ASP A 276 -3.85 17.50 1.44
N ASP A 277 -3.76 16.28 0.91
CA ASP A 277 -2.91 15.89 -0.19
C ASP A 277 -3.67 14.99 -1.19
N TRP A 278 -3.06 14.69 -2.33
CA TRP A 278 -3.64 13.96 -3.44
C TRP A 278 -2.69 12.88 -4.00
N PHE A 279 -3.25 11.81 -4.55
CA PHE A 279 -2.49 10.66 -5.04
C PHE A 279 -1.92 10.91 -6.45
N PRO A 280 -0.60 10.72 -6.69
CA PRO A 280 0.01 10.92 -7.99
C PRO A 280 -0.32 9.79 -8.98
N MET A 281 -1.46 9.91 -9.66
CA MET A 281 -1.90 8.97 -10.70
C MET A 281 -1.11 9.15 -11.99
N VAL A 282 0.13 8.66 -12.02
CA VAL A 282 1.07 8.83 -13.15
C VAL A 282 0.59 8.28 -14.50
N TRP A 283 -0.44 7.42 -14.49
CA TRP A 283 -1.08 6.92 -15.71
C TRP A 283 -2.14 7.88 -16.29
N ALA A 284 -2.54 8.91 -15.55
CA ALA A 284 -3.58 9.86 -15.93
C ALA A 284 -3.02 11.13 -16.59
N GLY A 285 -1.71 11.20 -16.84
CA GLY A 285 -1.09 12.29 -17.58
C GLY A 285 -1.48 12.27 -19.07
N GLU A 286 -1.58 13.45 -19.69
CA GLU A 286 -1.88 13.56 -21.13
C GLU A 286 -0.77 13.00 -22.02
N GLU A 287 0.48 13.05 -21.54
CA GLU A 287 1.67 12.56 -22.21
C GLU A 287 2.53 11.71 -21.27
N GLU A 288 3.32 10.80 -21.83
CA GLU A 288 4.28 9.99 -21.06
C GLU A 288 5.34 10.91 -20.44
N GLY A 289 5.56 10.77 -19.14
CA GLY A 289 6.48 11.65 -18.39
C GLY A 289 5.88 13.00 -18.00
N CYS A 290 4.55 13.15 -18.05
CA CYS A 290 3.84 14.31 -17.47
C CYS A 290 4.36 14.59 -16.04
N PRO A 291 4.77 15.83 -15.74
CA PRO A 291 5.21 16.20 -14.40
C PRO A 291 4.15 15.87 -13.36
N VAL A 292 4.56 15.35 -12.20
CA VAL A 292 3.61 14.93 -11.18
C VAL A 292 2.71 16.09 -10.75
N GLU A 293 3.21 17.32 -10.70
CA GLU A 293 2.44 18.51 -10.34
C GLU A 293 1.26 18.79 -11.29
N GLU A 294 1.28 18.28 -12.52
CA GLU A 294 0.25 18.49 -13.53
C GLU A 294 -0.83 17.39 -13.54
N LEU A 295 -0.65 16.32 -12.74
CA LEU A 295 -1.59 15.21 -12.67
C LEU A 295 -2.93 15.60 -11.99
N PRO A 296 -4.03 14.87 -12.28
CA PRO A 296 -5.32 15.10 -11.64
C PRO A 296 -5.26 14.95 -10.11
N ARG A 297 -5.90 15.89 -9.40
CA ARG A 297 -5.78 16.03 -7.93
C ARG A 297 -7.05 15.68 -7.15
N PHE A 298 -7.94 14.87 -7.72
CA PHE A 298 -9.25 14.56 -7.12
C PHE A 298 -9.26 13.31 -6.25
N ILE A 299 -8.20 12.50 -6.27
CA ILE A 299 -8.04 11.37 -5.34
C ILE A 299 -7.22 11.86 -4.15
N GLY A 300 -7.83 11.89 -2.97
CA GLY A 300 -7.15 12.25 -1.73
C GLY A 300 -6.05 11.25 -1.36
N ALA A 301 -5.02 11.71 -0.67
CA ALA A 301 -3.93 10.84 -0.21
C ALA A 301 -3.29 11.28 1.11
N GLU A 302 -2.54 10.35 1.69
CA GLU A 302 -1.64 10.56 2.82
C GLU A 302 -0.21 10.21 2.38
N ASN A 303 0.77 11.09 2.67
CA ASN A 303 2.18 10.77 2.46
C ASN A 303 2.64 9.79 3.55
N VAL A 304 2.84 8.54 3.17
CA VAL A 304 3.20 7.44 4.07
C VAL A 304 4.69 7.08 3.96
N THR A 305 5.50 7.88 3.27
CA THR A 305 6.93 7.61 3.04
C THR A 305 7.69 7.26 4.31
N LYS A 306 7.45 8.02 5.39
CA LYS A 306 8.11 7.80 6.68
C LYS A 306 7.80 6.42 7.27
N HIS A 307 6.57 5.92 7.10
CA HIS A 307 6.18 4.59 7.55
C HIS A 307 7.02 3.50 6.87
N TYR A 308 7.27 3.60 5.56
CA TYR A 308 8.10 2.63 4.83
C TYR A 308 9.57 2.71 5.23
N GLN A 309 10.10 3.91 5.45
CA GLN A 309 11.46 4.10 5.94
C GLN A 309 11.66 3.46 7.32
N GLU A 310 10.71 3.67 8.24
CA GLU A 310 10.73 3.09 9.58
C GLU A 310 10.57 1.57 9.55
N LEU A 311 9.59 1.05 8.81
CA LEU A 311 9.33 -0.38 8.68
C LEU A 311 10.53 -1.13 8.11
N ALA A 312 11.16 -0.61 7.06
CA ALA A 312 12.37 -1.19 6.49
C ALA A 312 13.55 -1.15 7.48
N TYR A 313 13.72 -0.05 8.21
CA TYR A 313 14.77 0.08 9.22
C TYR A 313 14.59 -0.92 10.38
N GLU A 314 13.36 -1.09 10.87
CA GLU A 314 13.03 -2.06 11.91
C GLU A 314 13.31 -3.49 11.46
N GLN A 315 12.91 -3.84 10.24
CA GLN A 315 13.19 -5.15 9.66
C GLN A 315 14.69 -5.40 9.53
N TYR A 316 15.40 -4.45 8.93
CA TYR A 316 16.85 -4.53 8.76
C TYR A 316 17.55 -4.76 10.11
N THR A 317 17.24 -3.93 11.11
CA THR A 317 17.82 -4.01 12.45
C THR A 317 17.53 -5.36 13.10
N ARG A 318 16.28 -5.83 13.05
CA ARG A 318 15.87 -7.12 13.61
C ARG A 318 16.62 -8.29 12.97
N HIS A 319 16.79 -8.27 11.65
CA HIS A 319 17.49 -9.33 10.93
C HIS A 319 19.00 -9.35 11.23
N MET A 320 19.61 -8.17 11.38
CA MET A 320 21.01 -8.03 11.75
C MET A 320 21.28 -8.44 13.21
N GLU A 321 20.44 -8.01 14.15
CA GLU A 321 20.56 -8.40 15.57
C GLU A 321 20.37 -9.91 15.76
N ALA A 322 19.44 -10.52 15.03
CA ALA A 322 19.21 -11.96 15.06
C ALA A 322 20.35 -12.75 14.38
N GLY A 323 21.21 -12.10 13.59
CA GLY A 323 22.30 -12.73 12.85
C GLY A 323 21.84 -13.74 11.79
N THR A 324 20.57 -13.69 11.38
CA THR A 324 19.94 -14.67 10.49
C THR A 324 20.12 -14.37 9.00
N HIS A 325 20.49 -13.14 8.65
CA HIS A 325 20.57 -12.66 7.27
C HIS A 325 21.99 -12.18 6.92
N THR A 326 22.33 -12.23 5.63
CA THR A 326 23.55 -11.64 5.07
C THR A 326 23.27 -11.11 3.66
N PHE A 327 24.25 -10.45 3.03
CA PHE A 327 24.03 -9.77 1.75
C PHE A 327 24.42 -10.63 0.54
N ILE A 328 23.53 -10.62 -0.45
CA ILE A 328 23.92 -10.85 -1.85
C ILE A 328 24.13 -9.47 -2.48
N ARG A 329 25.35 -9.24 -2.98
CA ARG A 329 25.72 -8.02 -3.71
C ARG A 329 25.88 -8.33 -5.18
N ILE A 330 25.36 -7.48 -6.06
CA ILE A 330 25.29 -7.74 -7.49
C ILE A 330 25.92 -6.58 -8.25
N ALA A 331 26.83 -6.94 -9.16
CA ALA A 331 27.42 -6.05 -10.16
C ALA A 331 27.01 -6.50 -11.55
N GLY A 332 26.52 -5.57 -12.38
CA GLY A 332 26.22 -5.80 -13.79
C GLY A 332 27.31 -5.21 -14.68
N TYR A 333 27.77 -5.97 -15.67
CA TYR A 333 28.73 -5.54 -16.68
C TYR A 333 28.23 -5.90 -18.07
N ASP A 334 28.81 -5.27 -19.09
CA ASP A 334 28.47 -5.58 -20.46
C ASP A 334 28.89 -7.00 -20.84
N ASN A 335 30.15 -7.35 -20.58
CA ASN A 335 30.75 -8.63 -20.95
C ASN A 335 31.81 -9.05 -19.92
N PRO A 336 32.23 -10.33 -19.87
CA PRO A 336 33.18 -10.83 -18.87
C PRO A 336 34.63 -10.36 -19.06
N ALA A 337 34.97 -9.71 -20.19
CA ALA A 337 36.32 -9.24 -20.45
C ALA A 337 36.60 -7.85 -19.86
N GLU A 338 35.56 -7.04 -19.61
CA GLU A 338 35.65 -5.65 -19.17
C GLU A 338 34.90 -5.50 -17.83
N MET A 339 35.65 -5.49 -16.71
CA MET A 339 35.07 -5.41 -15.35
C MET A 339 35.88 -4.52 -14.39
N GLU A 340 36.91 -3.84 -14.88
CA GLU A 340 37.87 -3.13 -14.03
C GLU A 340 37.52 -1.67 -13.82
N HIS A 341 36.68 -1.11 -14.69
CA HIS A 341 36.36 0.31 -14.71
C HIS A 341 34.86 0.53 -14.56
N SER A 342 34.49 1.69 -13.99
CA SER A 342 33.08 2.05 -13.87
C SER A 342 32.42 2.11 -15.24
N GLY A 343 33.13 2.55 -16.28
CA GLY A 343 32.65 2.57 -17.67
C GLY A 343 32.14 1.22 -18.20
N ASP A 344 32.59 0.11 -17.61
CA ASP A 344 32.23 -1.25 -18.01
C ASP A 344 30.90 -1.71 -17.37
N ARG A 345 30.42 -0.97 -16.37
CA ARG A 345 29.21 -1.28 -15.61
C ARG A 345 27.96 -1.00 -16.43
N VAL A 346 27.00 -1.91 -16.33
CA VAL A 346 25.68 -1.77 -16.95
C VAL A 346 24.63 -1.72 -15.86
N ALA A 347 23.70 -0.78 -15.98
CA ALA A 347 22.48 -0.76 -15.17
C ALA A 347 21.51 -1.81 -15.72
N MET A 348 21.36 -2.91 -15.00
CA MET A 348 20.56 -4.06 -15.38
C MET A 348 19.52 -4.32 -14.30
N GLY A 349 18.28 -4.56 -14.72
CA GLY A 349 17.24 -5.07 -13.83
C GLY A 349 17.59 -6.48 -13.39
N VAL A 350 17.59 -6.70 -12.07
CA VAL A 350 17.83 -8.02 -11.48
C VAL A 350 16.89 -8.25 -10.31
N ASP A 351 16.25 -9.41 -10.32
CA ASP A 351 15.37 -9.90 -9.26
C ASP A 351 15.99 -11.14 -8.60
N ILE A 352 15.83 -11.26 -7.29
CA ILE A 352 16.35 -12.37 -6.50
C ILE A 352 15.16 -13.17 -5.97
N PHE A 353 15.15 -14.47 -6.25
CA PHE A 353 14.09 -15.39 -5.86
C PHE A 353 14.58 -16.45 -4.90
N HIS A 354 13.71 -16.87 -3.97
CA HIS A 354 13.82 -18.11 -3.23
C HIS A 354 12.60 -18.99 -3.55
N GLY A 355 12.81 -20.03 -4.36
CA GLY A 355 11.69 -20.79 -4.94
C GLY A 355 10.84 -19.92 -5.86
N THR A 356 9.58 -19.70 -5.48
CA THR A 356 8.63 -18.84 -6.22
C THR A 356 8.50 -17.44 -5.64
N GLU A 357 9.05 -17.19 -4.45
CA GLU A 357 8.95 -15.91 -3.74
C GLU A 357 10.09 -14.99 -4.17
N GLN A 358 9.75 -13.74 -4.50
CA GLN A 358 10.74 -12.71 -4.77
C GLN A 358 11.21 -12.11 -3.44
N MET A 359 12.52 -12.05 -3.24
CA MET A 359 13.16 -11.58 -2.02
C MET A 359 13.69 -10.16 -2.14
N GLY A 360 13.90 -9.69 -3.37
CA GLY A 360 14.36 -8.35 -3.69
C GLY A 360 14.47 -8.15 -5.20
N GLY A 361 14.45 -6.90 -5.66
CA GLY A 361 14.59 -6.56 -7.07
C GLY A 361 14.99 -5.11 -7.27
N GLY A 362 15.79 -4.81 -8.28
CA GLY A 362 16.27 -3.46 -8.53
C GLY A 362 17.26 -3.36 -9.68
N LEU A 363 17.95 -2.21 -9.77
CA LEU A 363 18.96 -1.95 -10.80
C LEU A 363 20.38 -2.09 -10.25
N THR A 364 21.24 -2.80 -10.97
CA THR A 364 22.70 -2.71 -10.75
C THR A 364 23.20 -1.30 -11.07
N ALA A 365 24.29 -0.88 -10.42
CA ALA A 365 24.86 0.45 -10.69
C ALA A 365 25.47 0.51 -12.10
N GLY A 366 25.18 1.59 -12.83
CA GLY A 366 25.71 1.88 -14.17
C GLY A 366 27.01 2.69 -14.16
N PRO A 367 27.46 3.21 -15.33
CA PRO A 367 28.87 3.55 -15.53
C PRO A 367 29.37 4.83 -14.84
N LEU A 368 28.43 5.66 -14.38
CA LEU A 368 28.70 6.92 -13.69
C LEU A 368 28.74 6.77 -12.15
N ARG A 369 28.50 5.56 -11.64
CA ARG A 369 28.44 5.26 -10.20
C ARG A 369 29.77 4.69 -9.71
N ASP A 370 30.03 4.84 -8.41
CA ASP A 370 31.24 4.31 -7.77
C ASP A 370 31.31 2.77 -7.89
N MET A 371 32.51 2.20 -8.02
CA MET A 371 32.68 0.75 -8.18
C MET A 371 32.24 -0.07 -6.96
N ASN A 372 32.20 0.54 -5.78
CA ASN A 372 31.68 -0.09 -4.56
C ASN A 372 30.15 0.00 -4.46
N ASP A 373 29.49 0.72 -5.36
CA ASP A 373 28.04 0.77 -5.45
C ASP A 373 27.52 -0.52 -6.10
N LEU A 374 27.13 -1.46 -5.24
CA LEU A 374 26.60 -2.75 -5.61
C LEU A 374 25.13 -2.81 -5.22
N PHE A 375 24.29 -3.27 -6.15
CA PHE A 375 22.91 -3.60 -5.80
C PHE A 375 22.95 -4.70 -4.74
N SER A 376 22.38 -4.44 -3.57
CA SER A 376 22.56 -5.28 -2.39
C SER A 376 21.21 -5.62 -1.81
N VAL A 377 20.97 -6.92 -1.60
CA VAL A 377 19.75 -7.41 -0.96
C VAL A 377 20.13 -8.25 0.24
N LEU A 378 19.48 -7.94 1.37
CA LEU A 378 19.65 -8.67 2.61
C LEU A 378 18.69 -9.86 2.61
N VAL A 379 19.23 -11.08 2.66
CA VAL A 379 18.45 -12.32 2.60
C VAL A 379 18.93 -13.33 3.64
N GLU A 380 18.11 -14.34 3.94
CA GLU A 380 18.40 -15.36 4.95
C GLU A 380 19.66 -16.18 4.59
N LYS A 381 20.49 -16.46 5.60
CA LYS A 381 21.70 -17.28 5.43
C LYS A 381 21.37 -18.75 5.18
N ASN A 382 22.34 -19.48 4.65
CA ASN A 382 22.27 -20.93 4.44
C ASN A 382 21.10 -21.37 3.56
N ARG A 383 20.84 -20.60 2.50
CA ARG A 383 19.78 -20.85 1.51
C ARG A 383 20.28 -20.69 0.09
N ASP A 384 19.55 -21.30 -0.83
CA ASP A 384 19.75 -21.14 -2.26
C ASP A 384 18.80 -20.07 -2.82
N TYR A 385 19.35 -19.24 -3.70
CA TYR A 385 18.68 -18.15 -4.38
C TYR A 385 18.87 -18.27 -5.89
N GLU A 386 17.97 -17.67 -6.65
CA GLU A 386 18.06 -17.54 -8.10
C GLU A 386 17.99 -16.07 -8.48
N LEU A 387 19.02 -15.57 -9.16
CA LEU A 387 19.02 -14.25 -9.77
C LEU A 387 18.39 -14.37 -11.16
N ARG A 388 17.41 -13.52 -11.45
CA ARG A 388 16.72 -13.42 -12.72
C ARG A 388 16.97 -12.05 -13.32
N TYR A 389 17.46 -12.00 -14.55
CA TYR A 389 17.74 -10.75 -15.27
C TYR A 389 17.61 -10.98 -16.77
N TYR A 390 17.47 -9.92 -17.55
CA TYR A 390 17.36 -10.00 -19.00
C TYR A 390 18.68 -9.60 -19.67
N ASN A 391 19.11 -10.36 -20.68
CA ASN A 391 20.28 -10.02 -21.51
C ASN A 391 19.92 -8.94 -22.56
N ALA A 392 20.91 -8.52 -23.36
CA ALA A 392 20.70 -7.52 -24.42
C ALA A 392 19.64 -7.92 -25.47
N GLN A 393 19.37 -9.21 -25.63
CA GLN A 393 18.38 -9.76 -26.56
C GLN A 393 16.98 -9.83 -25.95
N GLY A 394 16.80 -9.44 -24.68
CA GLY A 394 15.53 -9.56 -23.96
C GLY A 394 15.19 -10.98 -23.53
N GLU A 395 16.19 -11.86 -23.47
CA GLU A 395 16.03 -13.24 -23.01
C GLU A 395 16.30 -13.34 -21.51
N LEU A 396 15.42 -14.05 -20.80
CA LEU A 396 15.51 -14.25 -19.36
C LEU A 396 16.66 -15.19 -18.99
N GLN A 397 17.66 -14.65 -18.32
CA GLN A 397 18.78 -15.36 -17.72
C GLN A 397 18.46 -15.75 -16.27
N ARG A 398 19.02 -16.89 -15.84
CA ARG A 398 18.87 -17.42 -14.48
C ARG A 398 20.22 -17.84 -13.94
N LYS A 399 20.57 -17.35 -12.75
CA LYS A 399 21.84 -17.67 -12.07
C LYS A 399 21.58 -18.12 -10.65
N SER A 400 21.86 -19.40 -10.38
CA SER A 400 21.78 -19.97 -9.04
C SER A 400 22.92 -19.47 -8.15
N VAL A 401 22.57 -19.17 -6.90
CA VAL A 401 23.48 -18.61 -5.90
C VAL A 401 23.21 -19.29 -4.55
N SER A 402 24.17 -20.05 -4.05
CA SER A 402 24.13 -20.62 -2.71
C SER A 402 24.76 -19.66 -1.70
N LEU A 403 23.98 -19.22 -0.72
CA LEU A 403 24.41 -18.27 0.30
C LEU A 403 24.74 -18.99 1.62
N GLY A 404 25.95 -18.78 2.12
CA GLY A 404 26.36 -19.26 3.45
C GLY A 404 26.16 -18.21 4.54
N GLU A 405 27.10 -18.14 5.48
CA GLU A 405 27.09 -17.16 6.58
C GLU A 405 27.58 -15.76 6.15
N GLU A 406 28.57 -15.72 5.26
CA GLU A 406 29.24 -14.49 4.84
C GLU A 406 28.58 -13.87 3.60
N PRO A 407 28.63 -12.54 3.45
CA PRO A 407 28.10 -11.88 2.28
C PRO A 407 28.91 -12.26 1.03
N ILE A 408 28.24 -12.31 -0.11
CA ILE A 408 28.85 -12.66 -1.39
C ILE A 408 28.65 -11.55 -2.42
N THR A 409 29.53 -11.50 -3.41
CA THR A 409 29.37 -10.64 -4.60
C THR A 409 29.20 -11.51 -5.83
N VAL A 410 28.16 -11.25 -6.60
CA VAL A 410 27.80 -11.97 -7.81
C VAL A 410 27.86 -11.01 -8.98
N THR A 411 28.56 -11.41 -10.04
CA THR A 411 28.61 -10.66 -11.29
C THR A 411 27.60 -11.21 -12.28
N ILE A 412 26.86 -10.34 -12.95
CA ILE A 412 25.97 -10.68 -14.08
C ILE A 412 26.41 -9.91 -15.32
N PHE A 413 26.09 -10.46 -16.50
CA PHE A 413 26.55 -9.93 -17.78
C PHE A 413 25.37 -9.67 -18.71
N LEU A 414 25.38 -8.52 -19.40
CA LEU A 414 24.37 -8.18 -20.39
C LEU A 414 24.56 -9.02 -21.67
N ASN A 415 25.82 -9.28 -22.04
CA ASN A 415 26.24 -10.10 -23.16
C ASN A 415 27.18 -11.20 -22.65
N GLU A 416 26.74 -12.46 -22.73
CA GLU A 416 27.58 -13.65 -22.45
C GLU A 416 28.20 -14.24 -23.71
#